data_AF-A0AA38NVN7-F1
#
_entry.id   AF-A0AA38NVN7-F1
#
_cell.length_a   1.000
_cell.length_b   1.000
_cell.length_c   1.000
_cell.angle_alpha   90.00
_cell.angle_beta   90.00
_cell.angle_gamma   90.00
#
_symmetry.space_group_name_H-M   'P 1'
#
loop_
_entity.id
_entity.type
_entity.pdbx_description
1 polymer ?
#
loop_
_entity_poly.entity_id
_entity_poly.type
_entity_poly.pdbx_seq_one_letter_code
_entity_poly.pdbx_strand_id
1 'polypeptide(L)'
;LAEYSENFALVARLLIAKEADPRIGHPCECGHAPRQVRCSSCMQMAPLCSSCWVDQHKYQPLHWAEVWDDSRGYFSRQDISTVPAEGHSIPLGHGGLRCPRGTEPLLMTLVDVNGIHATRVSFCQCMGHSKWRQLFDANFFSATIDQP
;
A
#
# COMPACT_ATOMS: atom_id res chain seq x y z
N LEU A 1 -8.62 -33.72 0.39
CA LEU A 1 -8.18 -33.83 -1.03
C LEU A 1 -9.32 -34.31 -1.92
N ALA A 2 -9.98 -35.44 -1.62
CA ALA A 2 -11.13 -35.94 -2.39
C ALA A 2 -12.23 -34.87 -2.60
N GLU A 3 -12.65 -34.16 -1.55
CA GLU A 3 -13.65 -33.08 -1.63
C GLU A 3 -13.25 -31.93 -2.57
N TYR A 4 -11.99 -31.49 -2.54
CA TYR A 4 -11.49 -30.46 -3.46
C TYR A 4 -11.38 -30.96 -4.90
N SER A 5 -11.08 -32.26 -5.09
CA SER A 5 -11.06 -32.89 -6.40
C SER A 5 -12.46 -32.95 -7.01
N GLU A 6 -13.47 -33.32 -6.23
CA GLU A 6 -14.88 -33.34 -6.66
C GLU A 6 -15.39 -31.93 -7.03
N ASN A 7 -14.91 -30.90 -6.29
CA ASN A 7 -15.33 -29.51 -6.49
C ASN A 7 -14.37 -28.68 -7.34
N PHE A 8 -13.39 -29.29 -8.03
CA PHE A 8 -12.30 -28.56 -8.68
C PHE A 8 -12.79 -27.45 -9.62
N ALA A 9 -13.81 -27.74 -10.45
CA ALA A 9 -14.36 -26.77 -11.38
C ALA A 9 -14.98 -25.54 -10.67
N LEU A 10 -15.64 -25.74 -9.53
CA LEU A 10 -16.19 -24.66 -8.73
C LEU A 10 -15.06 -23.86 -8.06
N VAL A 11 -14.10 -24.54 -7.44
CA VAL A 11 -12.95 -23.90 -6.78
C VAL A 11 -12.15 -23.06 -7.78
N ALA A 12 -11.87 -23.57 -8.97
CA ALA A 12 -11.17 -22.84 -10.03
C ALA A 12 -11.93 -21.58 -10.45
N ARG A 13 -13.26 -21.65 -10.63
CA ARG A 13 -14.11 -20.48 -10.92
C ARG A 13 -14.07 -19.44 -9.80
N LEU A 14 -14.14 -19.89 -8.55
CA LEU A 14 -14.07 -18.99 -7.38
C LEU A 14 -12.70 -18.33 -7.25
N LEU A 15 -11.61 -19.02 -7.59
CA LEU A 15 -10.27 -18.43 -7.62
C LEU A 15 -10.16 -17.38 -8.72
N ILE A 16 -10.60 -17.67 -9.94
CA ILE A 16 -10.57 -16.70 -11.05
C ILE A 16 -11.47 -15.49 -10.74
N ALA A 17 -12.61 -15.69 -10.11
CA ALA A 17 -13.51 -14.60 -9.71
C ALA A 17 -12.85 -13.63 -8.70
N LYS A 18 -11.79 -14.06 -8.00
CA LYS A 18 -10.99 -13.18 -7.14
C LYS A 18 -9.99 -12.32 -7.91
N GLU A 19 -9.77 -12.54 -9.21
CA GLU A 19 -8.86 -11.71 -10.03
C GLU A 19 -9.52 -10.41 -10.49
N ALA A 20 -10.83 -10.26 -10.28
CA ALA A 20 -11.59 -9.04 -10.50
C ALA A 20 -12.42 -8.70 -9.25
N ASP A 21 -12.96 -7.49 -9.18
CA ASP A 21 -13.97 -7.15 -8.17
C ASP A 21 -15.08 -6.33 -8.81
N PRO A 22 -16.37 -6.74 -8.69
CA PRO A 22 -17.48 -6.06 -9.34
C PRO A 22 -17.71 -4.63 -8.82
N ARG A 23 -17.07 -4.24 -7.70
CA ARG A 23 -17.17 -2.89 -7.13
C ARG A 23 -16.18 -1.91 -7.77
N ILE A 24 -15.23 -2.38 -8.58
CA ILE A 24 -14.31 -1.49 -9.32
C ILE A 24 -15.11 -0.57 -10.25
N GLY A 25 -14.68 0.69 -10.36
CA GLY A 25 -15.37 1.72 -11.13
C GLY A 25 -16.60 2.32 -10.43
N HIS A 26 -17.17 1.66 -9.43
CA HIS A 26 -18.27 2.24 -8.64
C HIS A 26 -17.77 3.33 -7.68
N PRO A 27 -18.62 4.27 -7.26
CA PRO A 27 -18.26 5.30 -6.28
C PRO A 27 -17.70 4.68 -4.99
N CYS A 28 -16.58 5.23 -4.50
CA CYS A 28 -16.08 4.94 -3.17
C CYS A 28 -17.03 5.52 -2.11
N GLU A 29 -17.00 4.98 -0.89
CA GLU A 29 -17.84 5.45 0.23
C GLU A 29 -17.60 6.91 0.59
N CYS A 30 -16.40 7.44 0.34
CA CYS A 30 -16.10 8.85 0.55
C CYS A 30 -16.77 9.79 -0.47
N GLY A 31 -17.32 9.27 -1.56
CA GLY A 31 -18.01 10.05 -2.60
C GLY A 31 -17.10 10.84 -3.57
N HIS A 32 -15.78 10.85 -3.36
CA HIS A 32 -14.87 11.71 -4.13
C HIS A 32 -14.31 11.08 -5.42
N ALA A 33 -14.20 9.76 -5.48
CA ALA A 33 -13.55 9.04 -6.56
C ALA A 33 -14.07 7.60 -6.68
N PRO A 34 -13.93 6.95 -7.85
CA PRO A 34 -14.29 5.54 -8.01
C PRO A 34 -13.35 4.64 -7.21
N ARG A 35 -13.84 3.44 -6.88
CA ARG A 35 -13.03 2.36 -6.33
C ARG A 35 -12.13 1.81 -7.44
N GLN A 36 -10.82 1.78 -7.18
CA GLN A 36 -9.82 1.33 -8.16
C GLN A 36 -8.67 0.55 -7.51
N VAL A 37 -8.55 0.58 -6.19
CA VAL A 37 -7.44 -0.03 -5.46
C VAL A 37 -7.97 -1.04 -4.47
N ARG A 38 -7.43 -2.26 -4.51
CA ARG A 38 -7.63 -3.25 -3.45
C ARG A 38 -6.29 -3.56 -2.77
N CYS A 39 -6.36 -4.13 -1.58
CA CYS A 39 -5.18 -4.63 -0.87
C CYS A 39 -5.08 -6.14 -1.05
N SER A 40 -3.89 -6.65 -1.38
CA SER A 40 -3.66 -8.11 -1.46
C SER A 40 -3.30 -8.74 -0.11
N SER A 41 -3.00 -7.92 0.91
CA SER A 41 -2.59 -8.38 2.25
C SER A 41 -3.71 -8.30 3.29
N CYS A 42 -4.64 -7.35 3.17
CA CYS A 42 -5.78 -7.24 4.07
C CYS A 42 -6.84 -8.29 3.77
N MET A 43 -7.32 -8.96 4.81
CA MET A 43 -8.45 -9.89 4.68
C MET A 43 -9.77 -9.12 4.57
N GLN A 44 -10.61 -9.52 3.60
CA GLN A 44 -12.00 -9.05 3.42
C GLN A 44 -12.20 -7.55 3.13
N MET A 45 -11.12 -6.78 2.96
CA MET A 45 -11.22 -5.36 2.63
C MET A 45 -11.84 -5.18 1.24
N ALA A 46 -12.82 -4.28 1.14
CA ALA A 46 -13.39 -3.86 -0.14
C ALA A 46 -12.41 -2.96 -0.91
N PRO A 47 -12.45 -2.93 -2.26
CA PRO A 47 -11.73 -1.93 -3.02
C PRO A 47 -12.15 -0.50 -2.64
N LEU A 48 -11.19 0.40 -2.66
CA LEU A 48 -11.32 1.82 -2.31
C LEU A 48 -10.80 2.69 -3.45
N CYS A 49 -11.09 3.99 -3.40
CA CYS A 49 -10.32 4.94 -4.22
C CYS A 49 -8.89 5.08 -3.68
N SER A 50 -7.97 5.62 -4.49
CA SER A 50 -6.55 5.73 -4.10
C SER A 50 -6.33 6.45 -2.77
N SER A 51 -7.04 7.55 -2.51
CA SER A 51 -6.86 8.33 -1.27
C SER A 51 -7.35 7.59 -0.03
N CYS A 52 -8.53 6.95 -0.10
CA CYS A 52 -9.05 6.12 0.99
C CYS A 52 -8.16 4.90 1.24
N TRP A 53 -7.60 4.30 0.18
CA TRP A 53 -6.69 3.17 0.33
C TRP A 53 -5.42 3.59 1.09
N VAL A 54 -4.80 4.72 0.70
CA VAL A 54 -3.62 5.27 1.39
C VAL A 54 -3.92 5.58 2.86
N ASP A 55 -5.05 6.23 3.15
CA ASP A 55 -5.40 6.57 4.54
C ASP A 55 -5.61 5.33 5.43
N GLN A 56 -6.23 4.28 4.90
CA GLN A 56 -6.39 3.00 5.61
C GLN A 56 -5.07 2.24 5.80
N HIS A 57 -4.07 2.47 4.94
CA HIS A 57 -2.77 1.78 4.98
C HIS A 57 -1.62 2.61 5.54
N LYS A 58 -1.84 3.84 6.00
CA LYS A 58 -0.77 4.69 6.53
C LYS A 58 0.01 4.09 7.70
N TYR A 59 -0.60 3.16 8.44
CA TYR A 59 0.04 2.42 9.54
C TYR A 59 0.61 1.06 9.15
N GLN A 60 0.33 0.59 7.93
CA GLN A 60 0.85 -0.64 7.34
C GLN A 60 1.24 -0.36 5.87
N PRO A 61 2.18 0.58 5.63
CA PRO A 61 2.40 1.15 4.30
C PRO A 61 3.07 0.20 3.30
N LEU A 62 3.54 -0.96 3.79
CA LEU A 62 4.18 -2.00 2.98
C LEU A 62 3.17 -3.07 2.50
N HIS A 63 1.88 -2.92 2.77
CA HIS A 63 0.89 -3.74 2.07
C HIS A 63 0.91 -3.43 0.57
N TRP A 64 0.83 -4.49 -0.25
CA TRP A 64 0.75 -4.32 -1.70
C TRP A 64 -0.62 -3.79 -2.13
N ALA A 65 -0.60 -2.65 -2.83
CA ALA A 65 -1.75 -2.17 -3.57
C ALA A 65 -1.88 -2.95 -4.87
N GLU A 66 -3.11 -3.33 -5.19
CA GLU A 66 -3.49 -3.84 -6.50
C GLU A 66 -4.42 -2.79 -7.12
N VAL A 67 -3.87 -2.05 -8.07
CA VAL A 67 -4.54 -0.93 -8.75
C VAL A 67 -5.09 -1.44 -10.09
N TRP A 68 -6.37 -1.25 -10.31
CA TRP A 68 -7.03 -1.65 -11.54
C TRP A 68 -6.53 -0.82 -12.72
N ASP A 69 -6.11 -1.50 -13.79
CA ASP A 69 -5.76 -0.88 -15.06
C ASP A 69 -6.90 -1.10 -16.06
N ASP A 70 -7.72 -0.07 -16.27
CA ASP A 70 -8.87 -0.13 -17.20
C ASP A 70 -8.45 -0.43 -18.65
N SER A 71 -7.24 -0.04 -19.06
CA SER A 71 -6.75 -0.29 -20.42
C SER A 71 -6.39 -1.75 -20.66
N ARG A 72 -6.00 -2.45 -19.59
CA ARG A 72 -5.55 -3.85 -19.65
C ARG A 72 -6.55 -4.85 -19.09
N GLY A 73 -7.50 -4.38 -18.28
CA GLY A 73 -8.53 -5.22 -17.64
C GLY A 73 -7.98 -6.13 -16.54
N TYR A 74 -6.93 -5.71 -15.83
CA TYR A 74 -6.38 -6.46 -14.70
C TYR A 74 -5.74 -5.54 -13.65
N PHE A 75 -5.51 -6.09 -12.45
CA PHE A 75 -4.82 -5.37 -11.37
C PHE A 75 -3.30 -5.39 -11.54
N SER A 76 -2.69 -4.21 -11.45
CA SER A 76 -1.24 -4.06 -11.36
C SER A 76 -0.82 -3.82 -9.91
N ARG A 77 0.20 -4.55 -9.46
CA ARG A 77 0.79 -4.38 -8.13
C ARG A 77 1.59 -3.09 -8.05
N GLN A 78 1.39 -2.31 -7.00
CA GLN A 78 2.04 -1.01 -6.78
C GLN A 78 2.41 -0.77 -5.32
N ASP A 79 3.47 0.02 -5.11
CA ASP A 79 3.85 0.57 -3.81
C ASP A 79 2.92 1.72 -3.41
N ILE A 80 2.70 1.93 -2.11
CA ILE A 80 1.84 3.01 -1.59
C ILE A 80 2.18 4.39 -2.18
N SER A 81 3.45 4.63 -2.49
CA SER A 81 3.96 5.89 -3.04
C SER A 81 3.52 6.19 -4.48
N THR A 82 3.10 5.17 -5.25
CA THR A 82 2.67 5.32 -6.65
C THR A 82 1.16 5.20 -6.82
N VAL A 83 0.42 4.83 -5.77
CA VAL A 83 -1.04 4.62 -5.83
C VAL A 83 -1.82 5.90 -6.15
N PRO A 84 -1.55 7.07 -5.52
CA PRO A 84 -2.09 8.35 -6.00
C PRO A 84 -1.26 8.85 -7.19
N ALA A 85 -1.92 9.47 -8.17
CA ALA A 85 -1.26 10.01 -9.35
C ALA A 85 -0.29 11.17 -9.01
N GLU A 86 -0.63 11.94 -7.98
CA GLU A 86 0.19 12.99 -7.39
C GLU A 86 1.38 12.45 -6.57
N GLY A 87 1.41 11.14 -6.33
CA GLY A 87 2.38 10.46 -5.48
C GLY A 87 2.08 10.56 -3.99
N HIS A 88 2.69 9.64 -3.23
CA HIS A 88 2.63 9.63 -1.78
C HIS A 88 4.02 9.34 -1.19
N SER A 89 4.24 9.78 0.05
CA SER A 89 5.40 9.40 0.83
C SER A 89 4.95 9.01 2.22
N ILE A 90 5.58 7.98 2.78
CA ILE A 90 5.37 7.51 4.14
C ILE A 90 5.96 8.57 5.08
N PRO A 91 5.13 9.30 5.85
CA PRO A 91 5.64 10.31 6.76
C PRO A 91 6.16 9.65 8.04
N LEU A 92 7.39 9.95 8.43
CA LEU A 92 7.95 9.53 9.70
C LEU A 92 7.68 10.57 10.80
N GLY A 93 7.49 10.07 12.03
CA GLY A 93 7.09 10.88 13.16
C GLY A 93 5.61 11.29 13.11
N HIS A 94 5.20 12.15 14.05
CA HIS A 94 3.83 12.69 14.15
C HIS A 94 2.70 11.64 14.06
N GLY A 95 2.94 10.41 14.51
CA GLY A 95 1.96 9.32 14.43
C GLY A 95 1.51 9.01 13.00
N GLY A 96 2.40 9.14 12.02
CA GLY A 96 2.10 8.90 10.60
C GLY A 96 1.34 10.05 9.92
N LEU A 97 1.25 11.23 10.55
CA LEU A 97 0.75 12.44 9.91
C LEU A 97 1.87 13.17 9.17
N ARG A 98 1.52 13.86 8.08
CA ARG A 98 2.48 14.69 7.33
C ARG A 98 3.08 15.77 8.25
N CYS A 99 4.41 15.78 8.33
CA CYS A 99 5.14 16.82 9.06
C CYS A 99 5.11 18.14 8.25
N PRO A 100 4.72 19.29 8.83
CA PRO A 100 4.82 20.58 8.15
C PRO A 100 6.25 21.01 7.83
N ARG A 101 7.23 20.43 8.54
CA ARG A 101 8.67 20.59 8.35
C ARG A 101 9.30 19.28 7.87
N GLY A 102 8.56 18.50 7.09
CA GLY A 102 9.06 17.25 6.53
C GLY A 102 10.15 17.50 5.50
N THR A 103 11.06 16.55 5.33
CA THR A 103 11.97 16.56 4.18
C THR A 103 11.20 16.30 2.89
N GLU A 104 11.82 16.67 1.77
CA GLU A 104 11.46 16.08 0.48
C GLU A 104 11.46 14.54 0.59
N PRO A 105 10.53 13.84 -0.09
CA PRO A 105 10.48 12.40 -0.07
C PRO A 105 11.77 11.76 -0.60
N LEU A 106 12.36 10.88 0.19
CA LEU A 106 13.51 10.07 -0.21
C LEU A 106 13.00 8.73 -0.77
N LEU A 107 13.43 8.37 -1.99
CA LEU A 107 13.22 7.03 -2.51
C LEU A 107 14.08 6.03 -1.72
N MET A 108 13.45 5.02 -1.15
CA MET A 108 14.07 4.01 -0.31
C MET A 108 13.61 2.61 -0.72
N THR A 109 14.51 1.65 -0.54
CA THR A 109 14.17 0.23 -0.65
C THR A 109 13.85 -0.31 0.74
N LEU A 110 12.61 -0.71 0.97
CA LEU A 110 12.18 -1.33 2.23
C LEU A 110 11.87 -2.80 1.98
N VAL A 111 12.32 -3.68 2.87
CA VAL A 111 12.11 -5.13 2.76
C VAL A 111 11.16 -5.57 3.85
N ASP A 112 10.10 -6.26 3.46
CA ASP A 112 9.12 -6.87 4.35
C ASP A 112 8.95 -8.36 4.01
N VAL A 113 8.26 -9.10 4.87
CA VAL A 113 7.94 -10.52 4.65
C VAL A 113 7.12 -10.76 3.38
N ASN A 114 6.43 -9.74 2.87
CA ASN A 114 5.62 -9.82 1.67
C ASN A 114 6.36 -9.40 0.37
N GLY A 115 7.60 -8.91 0.46
CA GLY A 115 8.38 -8.47 -0.70
C GLY A 115 9.34 -7.31 -0.45
N ILE A 116 9.83 -6.77 -1.57
CA ILE A 116 10.75 -5.62 -1.62
C ILE A 116 9.99 -4.44 -2.21
N HIS A 117 9.99 -3.32 -1.50
CA HIS A 117 9.25 -2.11 -1.81
C HIS A 117 10.20 -1.00 -2.25
N ALA A 118 9.91 -0.36 -3.38
CA ALA A 118 10.63 0.82 -3.85
C ALA A 118 9.75 2.05 -3.60
N THR A 119 9.72 2.50 -2.35
CA THR A 119 8.78 3.51 -1.88
C THR A 119 9.44 4.81 -1.44
N ARG A 120 8.64 5.84 -1.17
CA ARG A 120 9.10 7.16 -0.76
C ARG A 120 8.85 7.39 0.71
N VAL A 121 9.84 7.90 1.43
CA VAL A 121 9.78 8.19 2.87
C VAL A 121 10.11 9.65 3.12
N SER A 122 9.31 10.34 3.94
CA SER A 122 9.57 11.73 4.35
C SER A 122 9.94 11.78 5.83
N PHE A 123 11.07 12.40 6.15
CA PHE A 123 11.57 12.49 7.53
C PHE A 123 11.05 13.76 8.21
N CYS A 124 10.75 13.68 9.50
CA CYS A 124 10.38 14.81 10.33
C CYS A 124 11.62 15.62 10.75
N GLN A 125 11.54 16.95 10.70
CA GLN A 125 12.60 17.85 11.18
C GLN A 125 12.23 18.58 12.48
N CYS A 126 11.10 18.25 13.11
CA CYS A 126 10.62 18.99 14.30
C CYS A 126 11.48 18.77 15.56
N MET A 127 12.02 17.56 15.75
CA MET A 127 12.68 17.15 17.00
C MET A 127 14.20 16.95 16.83
N GLY A 128 14.75 17.18 15.63
CA GLY A 128 16.17 16.98 15.35
C GLY A 128 16.66 15.53 15.43
N HIS A 129 15.76 14.53 15.44
CA HIS A 129 16.14 13.12 15.44
C HIS A 129 16.85 12.74 14.12
N SER A 130 17.89 11.93 14.21
CA SER A 130 18.57 11.37 13.04
C SER A 130 17.64 10.49 12.20
N LYS A 131 17.95 10.35 10.90
CA LYS A 131 17.16 9.51 9.97
C LYS A 131 17.00 8.07 10.45
N TRP A 132 18.10 7.43 10.85
CA TRP A 132 18.09 6.05 11.34
C TRP A 132 17.17 5.88 12.56
N ARG A 133 17.14 6.87 13.46
CA ARG A 133 16.29 6.81 14.66
C ARG A 133 14.82 6.93 14.30
N GLN A 134 14.47 7.81 13.37
CA GLN A 134 13.09 7.94 12.90
C GLN A 134 12.58 6.69 12.20
N LEU A 135 13.45 6.02 11.43
CA LEU A 135 13.14 4.72 10.82
C LEU A 135 12.93 3.66 11.91
N PHE A 136 13.84 3.60 12.88
CA PHE A 136 13.74 2.66 14.01
C PHE A 136 12.45 2.87 14.82
N ASP A 137 12.10 4.12 15.14
CA ASP A 137 10.86 4.50 15.83
C ASP A 137 9.60 4.11 15.02
N ALA A 138 9.73 3.98 13.69
CA ALA A 138 8.68 3.53 12.78
C ALA A 138 8.72 2.03 12.45
N ASN A 139 9.55 1.24 13.17
CA ASN A 139 9.80 -0.19 12.93
C ASN A 139 10.45 -0.51 11.59
N PHE A 140 11.14 0.45 10.97
CA PHE A 140 12.00 0.23 9.82
C PHE A 140 13.45 0.12 10.29
N PHE A 141 13.99 -1.10 10.23
CA PHE A 141 15.38 -1.36 10.60
C PHE A 141 16.28 -1.08 9.40
N SER A 142 17.15 -0.08 9.55
CA SER A 142 18.13 0.25 8.52
C SER A 142 19.22 -0.81 8.44
N ALA A 143 19.71 -1.08 7.23
CA ALA A 143 20.86 -1.95 7.03
C ALA A 143 22.16 -1.32 7.54
N THR A 144 22.25 0.01 7.53
CA THR A 144 23.39 0.78 8.07
C THR A 144 22.92 2.04 8.79
N ILE A 145 23.70 2.53 9.75
CA ILE A 145 23.38 3.78 10.49
C ILE A 145 23.75 5.03 9.67
N ASP A 146 24.84 4.97 8.90
CA ASP A 146 25.39 6.11 8.16
C ASP A 146 24.58 6.42 6.89
N GLN A 147 24.05 5.37 6.25
CA GLN A 147 23.16 5.45 5.09
C GLN A 147 21.90 4.61 5.37
N PRO A 148 21.03 5.10 6.26
CA PRO A 148 19.86 4.37 6.69
C PRO A 148 18.73 4.39 5.67
#